data_AF-A0A2N3VRV8-F1
#
_entry.id   AF-A0A2N3VRV8-F1
#
_cell.length_a   1.000
_cell.length_b   1.000
_cell.length_c   1.000
_cell.angle_alpha   90.00
_cell.angle_beta   90.00
_cell.angle_gamma   90.00
#
_symmetry.space_group_name_H-M   'P 1'
#
loop_
_entity.id
_entity.type
_entity.pdbx_description
1 polymer ?
#
loop_
_entity_poly.entity_id
_entity_poly.type
_entity_poly.pdbx_seq_one_letter_code
_entity_poly.pdbx_strand_id
1 'polypeptide(L)'
;MGNRADDYGSDVEIYRKPLTDTIYAETPTGAPEQLLALLDALGLERKTVTTAGPVYVWHEVPEHLDEAEQKQAATRAIPSLLLAGYVVNIPDDLFDPAAYQEAVADIRNHRHPTAAPSARARPAPTAPSRARPARR
;
A
#
# COMPACT_ATOMS: atom_id res chain seq x y z
N MET A 1 18.32 2.11 -24.59
CA MET A 1 18.14 2.73 -23.27
C MET A 1 17.29 1.74 -22.49
N GLY A 2 17.88 1.09 -21.48
CA GLY A 2 17.12 0.29 -20.52
C GLY A 2 16.35 1.23 -19.59
N ASN A 3 15.33 0.72 -18.91
CA ASN A 3 14.73 1.45 -17.81
C ASN A 3 15.61 1.30 -16.55
N ARG A 4 15.40 2.13 -15.52
CA ARG A 4 16.29 2.13 -14.35
C ARG A 4 16.27 0.80 -13.60
N ALA A 5 15.13 0.12 -13.57
CA ALA A 5 15.00 -1.18 -12.95
C ALA A 5 15.87 -2.26 -13.66
N ASP A 6 15.94 -2.23 -15.00
CA ASP A 6 16.85 -3.07 -15.78
C ASP A 6 18.32 -2.75 -15.47
N ASP A 7 18.66 -1.46 -15.30
CA ASP A 7 20.03 -1.00 -15.04
C ASP A 7 20.50 -1.34 -13.61
N TYR A 8 19.61 -1.30 -12.61
CA TYR A 8 19.93 -1.58 -11.21
C TYR A 8 19.65 -3.03 -10.79
N GLY A 9 18.93 -3.81 -11.60
CA GLY A 9 18.53 -5.18 -11.30
C GLY A 9 17.50 -5.28 -10.17
N SER A 10 16.71 -4.23 -9.95
CA SER A 10 15.57 -4.18 -9.03
C SER A 10 14.28 -4.56 -9.76
N ASP A 11 13.30 -5.12 -9.05
CA ASP A 11 11.96 -5.39 -9.63
C ASP A 11 11.11 -4.12 -9.70
N VAL A 12 11.35 -3.18 -8.77
CA VAL A 12 10.73 -1.85 -8.76
C VAL A 12 11.76 -0.81 -8.34
N GLU A 13 11.93 0.22 -9.16
CA GLU A 13 12.78 1.37 -8.88
C GLU A 13 11.91 2.60 -8.62
N ILE A 14 11.90 3.08 -7.37
CA ILE A 14 11.14 4.27 -6.97
C ILE A 14 12.08 5.48 -6.96
N TYR A 15 11.72 6.55 -7.67
CA TYR A 15 12.52 7.77 -7.70
C TYR A 15 11.69 9.01 -8.04
N ARG A 16 12.17 10.18 -7.64
CA ARG A 16 11.61 11.46 -8.11
C ARG A 16 12.15 11.76 -9.50
N LYS A 17 11.26 11.96 -10.47
CA LYS A 17 11.68 12.31 -11.83
C LYS A 17 12.30 13.72 -11.83
N PRO A 18 13.49 13.92 -12.41
CA PRO A 18 14.13 15.24 -12.42
C PRO A 18 13.23 16.30 -13.05
N LEU A 19 13.23 17.50 -12.46
CA LEU A 19 12.45 18.67 -12.92
C LEU A 19 10.92 18.51 -12.80
N THR A 20 10.46 17.47 -12.12
CA THR A 20 9.05 17.27 -11.74
C THR A 20 8.98 16.88 -10.26
N ASP A 21 7.90 17.23 -9.58
CA ASP A 21 7.68 16.77 -8.20
C ASP A 21 7.13 15.34 -8.12
N THR A 22 6.77 14.77 -9.26
CA THR A 22 6.18 13.43 -9.38
C THR A 22 7.16 12.31 -9.05
N ILE A 23 6.73 11.40 -8.17
CA ILE A 23 7.43 10.16 -7.86
C ILE A 23 7.02 9.06 -8.85
N TYR A 24 8.02 8.42 -9.44
CA TYR A 24 7.90 7.34 -10.41
C TYR A 24 8.23 6.00 -9.74
N ALA A 25 7.58 4.94 -10.17
CA ALA A 25 7.91 3.55 -9.90
C ALA A 25 8.09 2.83 -11.26
N GLU A 26 9.34 2.64 -11.65
CA GLU A 26 9.69 1.90 -12.87
C GLU A 26 9.88 0.42 -12.56
N THR A 27 9.45 -0.45 -13.48
CA THR A 27 9.63 -1.90 -13.41
C THR A 27 10.43 -2.38 -14.61
N PRO A 28 11.17 -3.49 -14.54
CA PRO A 28 11.96 -4.04 -15.66
C PRO A 28 11.18 -4.18 -16.96
N THR A 29 11.89 -4.15 -18.08
CA THR A 29 11.25 -4.34 -19.39
C THR A 29 10.61 -5.73 -19.44
N GLY A 30 9.30 -5.78 -19.72
CA GLY A 30 8.55 -7.04 -19.72
C GLY A 30 8.22 -7.58 -18.33
N ALA A 31 8.19 -6.69 -17.31
CA ALA A 31 7.71 -7.01 -15.97
C ALA A 31 6.38 -7.79 -16.00
N PRO A 32 6.21 -8.77 -15.11
CA PRO A 32 5.03 -9.62 -15.12
C PRO A 32 3.77 -8.79 -14.82
N GLU A 33 2.66 -9.10 -15.50
CA GLU A 33 1.38 -8.39 -15.28
C GLU A 33 0.92 -8.43 -13.83
N GLN A 34 1.33 -9.46 -13.07
CA GLN A 34 1.05 -9.56 -11.63
C GLN A 34 1.72 -8.45 -10.82
N LEU A 35 2.94 -8.04 -11.18
CA LEU A 35 3.63 -6.92 -10.54
C LEU A 35 2.95 -5.60 -10.93
N LEU A 36 2.63 -5.44 -12.22
CA LEU A 36 1.96 -4.23 -12.70
C LEU A 36 0.57 -4.06 -12.04
N ALA A 37 -0.22 -5.13 -11.96
CA ALA A 37 -1.52 -5.11 -11.31
C ALA A 37 -1.43 -4.89 -9.78
N LEU A 38 -0.34 -5.34 -9.15
CA LEU A 38 -0.08 -5.03 -7.74
C LEU A 38 0.19 -3.54 -7.54
N LEU A 39 0.98 -2.91 -8.41
CA LEU A 39 1.22 -1.47 -8.34
C LEU A 39 -0.08 -0.66 -8.53
N ASP A 40 -0.95 -1.07 -9.45
CA ASP A 40 -2.28 -0.48 -9.61
C ASP A 40 -3.12 -0.60 -8.32
N ALA A 41 -3.14 -1.80 -7.72
CA ALA A 41 -3.90 -2.06 -6.51
C ALA A 41 -3.37 -1.29 -5.28
N LEU A 42 -2.10 -0.89 -5.31
CA LEU A 42 -1.46 -0.04 -4.30
C LEU A 42 -1.71 1.45 -4.54
N GLY A 43 -2.48 1.80 -5.57
CA GLY A 43 -2.90 3.18 -5.85
C GLY A 43 -1.92 3.98 -6.70
N LEU A 44 -0.94 3.33 -7.33
CA LEU A 44 -0.10 3.99 -8.32
C LEU A 44 -0.80 4.00 -9.68
N GLU A 45 -0.60 5.08 -10.43
CA GLU A 45 -1.17 5.23 -11.75
C GLU A 45 -0.27 4.62 -12.81
N ARG A 46 -0.73 3.56 -13.47
CA ARG A 46 -0.07 3.01 -14.65
C ARG A 46 -0.15 3.98 -15.81
N LYS A 47 1.01 4.30 -16.37
CA LYS A 47 1.16 5.04 -17.62
C LYS A 47 1.75 4.13 -18.68
N THR A 48 1.18 4.23 -19.88
CA THR A 48 1.59 3.44 -21.03
C THR A 48 1.81 4.38 -22.20
N VAL A 49 2.99 4.32 -22.82
CA VAL A 49 3.27 5.01 -24.07
C VAL A 49 3.60 4.00 -25.14
N THR A 50 2.73 3.94 -26.14
CA THR A 50 2.95 3.19 -27.37
C THR A 50 3.79 4.02 -28.31
N THR A 51 5.01 3.57 -28.60
CA THR A 51 5.87 4.16 -29.63
C THR A 51 5.85 3.29 -30.89
N ALA A 52 6.53 3.71 -31.96
CA ALA A 52 6.76 2.85 -33.13
C ALA A 52 7.64 1.61 -32.83
N GLY A 53 8.21 1.52 -31.62
CA GLY A 53 8.97 0.40 -31.10
C GLY A 53 8.31 -0.21 -29.84
N PRO A 54 9.08 -0.56 -28.79
CA PRO A 54 8.52 -1.20 -27.60
C PRO A 54 7.49 -0.31 -26.90
N VAL A 55 6.53 -0.95 -26.24
CA VAL A 55 5.56 -0.29 -25.35
C VAL A 55 6.28 -0.01 -24.04
N TYR A 56 6.31 1.26 -23.63
CA TYR A 56 6.87 1.66 -22.35
C TYR A 56 5.75 1.74 -21.33
N VAL A 57 5.91 0.99 -20.23
CA VAL A 57 5.00 1.00 -19.09
C VAL A 57 5.79 1.45 -17.88
N TRP A 58 5.25 2.41 -17.15
CA TRP A 58 5.74 2.82 -15.84
C TRP A 58 4.55 3.14 -14.94
N HIS A 59 4.80 3.23 -13.64
CA HIS A 59 3.81 3.72 -12.69
C HIS A 59 4.28 5.04 -12.11
N GLU A 60 3.35 5.90 -11.76
CA GLU A 60 3.63 7.11 -11.01
C GLU A 60 2.67 7.26 -9.85
N VAL A 61 3.13 7.91 -8.79
CA VAL A 61 2.25 8.30 -7.70
C VAL A 61 1.30 9.39 -8.23
N PRO A 62 0.01 9.38 -7.86
CA PRO A 62 -0.95 10.33 -8.42
C PRO A 62 -0.45 11.78 -8.30
N GLU A 63 -0.38 12.47 -9.44
CA GLU A 63 0.28 13.79 -9.55
C GLU A 63 -0.43 14.91 -8.77
N HIS A 64 -1.69 14.69 -8.39
CA HIS A 64 -2.50 15.65 -7.65
C HIS A 64 -2.17 15.70 -6.15
N LEU A 65 -1.41 14.73 -5.64
CA LEU A 65 -0.98 14.67 -4.26
C LEU A 65 0.19 15.63 -3.99
N ASP A 66 0.24 16.17 -2.77
CA ASP A 66 1.38 16.98 -2.36
C ASP A 66 2.65 16.13 -2.16
N GLU A 67 3.79 16.77 -1.98
CA GLU A 67 5.06 16.07 -1.83
C GLU A 67 5.06 15.04 -0.68
N ALA A 68 4.46 15.37 0.45
CA ALA A 68 4.45 14.50 1.62
C ALA A 68 3.52 13.30 1.38
N GLU A 69 2.34 13.56 0.82
CA GLU A 69 1.38 12.52 0.42
C GLU A 69 1.97 11.59 -0.63
N GLN A 70 2.73 12.13 -1.59
CA GLN A 70 3.41 11.31 -2.60
C GLN A 70 4.44 10.38 -1.97
N LYS A 71 5.27 10.86 -1.04
CA LYS A 71 6.24 10.04 -0.30
C LYS A 71 5.58 8.96 0.52
N GLN A 72 4.47 9.31 1.18
CA GLN A 72 3.67 8.35 1.95
C GLN A 72 3.09 7.27 1.05
N ALA A 73 2.48 7.63 -0.09
CA ALA A 73 1.91 6.68 -1.03
C ALA A 73 2.99 5.74 -1.60
N ALA A 74 4.13 6.28 -2.04
CA ALA A 74 5.27 5.49 -2.51
C ALA A 74 5.78 4.54 -1.43
N THR A 75 5.93 5.01 -0.19
CA THR A 75 6.46 4.21 0.91
C THR A 75 5.49 3.13 1.38
N ARG A 76 4.18 3.41 1.39
CA ARG A 76 3.13 2.44 1.75
C ARG A 76 3.04 1.26 0.79
N ALA A 77 3.47 1.43 -0.46
CA ALA A 77 3.52 0.35 -1.45
C ALA A 77 4.62 -0.69 -1.12
N ILE A 78 5.71 -0.27 -0.46
CA ILE A 78 6.91 -1.10 -0.26
C ILE A 78 6.63 -2.39 0.52
N PRO A 79 5.98 -2.37 1.70
CA PRO A 79 5.72 -3.59 2.46
C PRO A 79 4.96 -4.67 1.68
N SER A 80 3.99 -4.27 0.85
CA SER A 80 3.21 -5.19 0.02
C SER A 80 4.05 -5.81 -1.09
N LEU A 81 4.91 -5.02 -1.73
CA LEU A 81 5.84 -5.49 -2.77
C LEU A 81 6.88 -6.46 -2.19
N LEU A 82 7.47 -6.12 -1.03
CA LEU A 82 8.41 -7.00 -0.32
C LEU A 82 7.74 -8.31 0.12
N LEU A 83 6.49 -8.24 0.60
CA LEU A 83 5.72 -9.43 0.97
C LEU A 83 5.43 -10.35 -0.23
N ALA A 84 5.22 -9.77 -1.41
CA ALA A 84 5.05 -10.50 -2.66
C ALA A 84 6.38 -11.05 -3.23
N GLY A 85 7.52 -10.74 -2.60
CA GLY A 85 8.84 -11.26 -2.97
C GLY A 85 9.60 -10.41 -3.99
N TYR A 86 9.14 -9.19 -4.28
CA TYR A 86 9.80 -8.28 -5.20
C TYR A 86 10.90 -7.48 -4.50
N VAL A 87 12.00 -7.22 -5.22
CA VAL A 87 13.09 -6.35 -4.80
C VAL A 87 12.76 -4.91 -5.15
N VAL A 88 12.54 -4.07 -4.14
CA VAL A 88 12.21 -2.65 -4.31
C VAL A 88 13.37 -1.79 -3.85
N ASN A 89 13.70 -0.77 -4.65
CA ASN A 89 14.67 0.25 -4.29
C ASN A 89 13.98 1.63 -4.22
N ILE A 90 14.32 2.40 -3.19
CA ILE A 90 13.82 3.76 -2.97
C ILE A 90 14.95 4.57 -2.30
N PRO A 91 15.19 5.82 -2.71
CA PRO A 91 16.18 6.66 -2.04
C PRO A 91 15.66 7.16 -0.68
N ASP A 92 16.57 7.35 0.27
CA ASP A 92 16.26 7.69 1.67
C ASP A 92 15.43 8.99 1.81
N ASP A 93 15.54 9.93 0.88
CA ASP A 93 14.83 11.22 0.90
C ASP A 93 13.33 11.10 0.55
N LEU A 94 12.94 9.99 -0.09
CA LEU A 94 11.56 9.67 -0.44
C LEU A 94 10.92 8.68 0.53
N PHE A 95 11.72 8.04 1.38
CA PHE A 95 11.24 7.06 2.34
C PHE A 95 10.63 7.73 3.57
N ASP A 96 9.37 7.41 3.88
CA ASP A 96 8.69 7.82 5.13
C ASP A 96 8.60 6.63 6.10
N PRO A 97 9.43 6.57 7.16
CA PRO A 97 9.42 5.47 8.11
C PRO A 97 8.08 5.27 8.82
N ALA A 98 7.33 6.35 9.06
CA ALA A 98 6.03 6.26 9.75
C ALA A 98 5.00 5.60 8.83
N ALA A 99 4.95 6.02 7.56
CA ALA A 99 4.08 5.43 6.54
C ALA A 99 4.40 3.95 6.29
N TYR A 100 5.68 3.58 6.33
CA TYR A 100 6.11 2.19 6.22
C TYR A 100 5.58 1.33 7.38
N GLN A 101 5.72 1.80 8.63
CA GLN A 101 5.26 1.06 9.81
C GLN A 101 3.74 0.92 9.83
N GLU A 102 3.02 1.96 9.43
CA GLU A 102 1.56 1.93 9.29
C GLU A 102 1.12 0.89 8.26
N ALA A 103 1.72 0.89 7.06
CA ALA A 103 1.43 -0.12 6.03
C ALA A 103 1.73 -1.55 6.50
N VAL A 104 2.84 -1.77 7.23
CA VAL A 104 3.14 -3.07 7.83
C VAL A 104 2.08 -3.46 8.87
N ALA A 105 1.63 -2.53 9.70
CA ALA A 105 0.57 -2.78 10.68
C ALA A 105 -0.76 -3.13 10.01
N ASP A 106 -1.11 -2.41 8.94
CA ASP A 106 -2.33 -2.68 8.16
C ASP A 106 -2.29 -4.06 7.52
N ILE A 107 -1.18 -4.45 6.89
CA ILE A 107 -1.02 -5.80 6.33
C ILE A 107 -1.21 -6.86 7.41
N ARG A 108 -0.63 -6.66 8.60
CA ARG A 108 -0.80 -7.60 9.73
C ARG A 108 -2.25 -7.68 10.18
N ASN A 109 -2.93 -6.55 10.30
CA ASN A 109 -4.33 -6.49 10.73
C ASN A 109 -5.27 -7.13 9.71
N HIS A 110 -5.02 -6.96 8.41
CA HIS A 110 -5.84 -7.57 7.35
C HIS A 110 -5.55 -9.08 7.15
N ARG A 111 -4.35 -9.54 7.51
CA ARG A 111 -4.00 -10.97 7.49
C ARG A 111 -4.63 -11.76 8.65
N HIS A 112 -5.06 -11.06 9.70
CA HIS A 112 -5.84 -11.61 10.80
C HIS A 112 -7.32 -11.21 10.64
N PRO A 113 -8.16 -11.97 9.92
CA PRO A 113 -9.60 -11.75 9.92
C PRO A 113 -10.22 -12.25 11.24
N THR A 114 -9.75 -11.76 12.39
CA THR A 114 -10.36 -11.89 13.73
C THR A 114 -9.59 -10.89 14.62
N ALA A 115 -10.15 -9.80 15.14
CA ALA A 115 -11.43 -9.70 15.81
C ALA A 115 -12.07 -8.33 15.54
N ALA A 116 -13.36 -8.34 15.22
CA ALA A 116 -14.21 -7.18 15.45
C ALA A 116 -13.96 -6.65 16.87
N PRO A 117 -13.90 -5.33 17.10
CA PRO A 117 -13.92 -4.82 18.46
C PRO A 117 -15.23 -5.31 19.08
N SER A 118 -15.12 -6.22 20.05
CA SER A 118 -16.26 -6.70 20.81
C SER A 118 -16.98 -5.47 21.33
N ALA A 119 -18.18 -5.25 20.81
CA ALA A 119 -19.09 -4.25 21.32
C ALA A 119 -19.11 -4.42 22.84
N ARG A 120 -18.83 -3.34 23.58
CA ARG A 120 -19.12 -3.25 25.00
C ARG A 120 -20.58 -3.65 25.19
N ALA A 121 -20.82 -4.92 25.53
CA ALA A 121 -22.08 -5.36 26.06
C ALA A 121 -22.25 -4.62 27.39
N ARG A 122 -23.06 -3.55 27.34
CA ARG A 122 -23.60 -2.89 28.53
C ARG A 122 -24.08 -3.99 29.49
N PRO A 123 -23.74 -3.93 30.79
CA PRO A 123 -24.36 -4.82 31.75
C PRO A 123 -25.87 -4.57 31.74
N ALA A 124 -26.64 -5.62 31.53
CA ALA A 124 -28.10 -5.56 31.61
C ALA A 124 -28.53 -5.13 33.02
N PRO A 125 -29.47 -4.20 33.17
CA PRO A 125 -30.02 -3.88 34.48
C PRO A 125 -30.82 -5.08 35.02
N THR A 126 -30.45 -5.48 36.23
CA THR A 126 -31.10 -6.50 37.08
C THR A 126 -32.61 -6.36 37.11
N ALA A 127 -33.31 -7.44 36.77
CA ALA A 127 -34.74 -7.57 37.00
C ALA A 127 -35.06 -7.60 38.50
N PRO A 128 -36.10 -6.89 38.99
CA PRO A 128 -36.51 -6.97 40.39
C PRO A 128 -37.19 -8.31 40.68
N SER A 129 -36.67 -8.96 41.72
CA SER A 129 -37.11 -10.25 42.27
C SER A 129 -38.58 -10.22 42.67
N ARG A 130 -39.36 -11.15 42.10
CA ARG A 130 -40.77 -11.39 42.44
C ARG A 130 -40.90 -11.76 43.92
N ALA A 131 -41.63 -10.95 44.68
CA ALA A 131 -41.89 -11.18 46.09
C ALA A 131 -42.72 -12.47 46.32
N ARG A 132 -42.41 -13.11 47.46
CA ARG A 132 -42.82 -14.44 47.95
C ARG A 132 -44.34 -14.67 48.09
N PRO A 133 -44.77 -15.95 48.17
CA PRO A 133 -46.17 -16.32 48.32
C PRO A 133 -46.66 -16.15 49.75
N ALA A 134 -47.93 -15.78 49.93
CA ALA A 134 -48.64 -15.90 51.20
C ALA A 134 -49.85 -16.82 51.01
N ARG A 135 -49.81 -17.96 51.71
CA ARG A 135 -50.89 -18.92 51.86
C ARG A 135 -51.32 -18.87 53.33
N ARG A 136 -52.53 -18.39 53.61
CA ARG A 136 -53.37 -18.90 54.69
C ARG A 136 -54.81 -18.42 54.53
#